data_AF-A0A947BNA7-F1
#
_entry.id   AF-A0A947BNA7-F1
#
_cell.length_a   1.000
_cell.length_b   1.000
_cell.length_c   1.000
_cell.angle_alpha   90.00
_cell.angle_beta   90.00
_cell.angle_gamma   90.00
#
_symmetry.space_group_name_H-M   'P 1'
#
loop_
_entity.id
_entity.type
_entity.pdbx_description
1 polymer ?
#
loop_
_entity_poly.entity_id
_entity_poly.type
_entity_poly.pdbx_seq_one_letter_code
_entity_poly.pdbx_strand_id
1 'polypeptide(L)'
;MNKAISLIVFGLSLMSMLVSAAYAERRLALVVGNSAYEHAAPLKNTTNDAEAVAALFARLGFEVLKGIDLKDREFGRIVGEFSERLD
;
A
#
# COMPACT_ATOMS: atom_id res chain seq x y z
N MET A 1 18.83 -29.10 -39.01
CA MET A 1 18.56 -27.70 -38.62
C MET A 1 17.33 -27.58 -37.73
N ASN A 2 16.21 -28.22 -38.08
CA ASN A 2 14.91 -28.07 -37.41
C ASN A 2 14.89 -28.62 -35.96
N LYS A 3 15.67 -29.67 -35.66
CA LYS A 3 15.78 -30.26 -34.32
C LYS A 3 16.43 -29.32 -33.30
N ALA A 4 17.45 -28.57 -33.72
CA ALA A 4 18.14 -27.61 -32.87
C ALA A 4 17.27 -26.39 -32.56
N ILE A 5 16.52 -25.90 -33.57
CA ILE A 5 15.56 -24.81 -33.39
C ILE A 5 14.45 -25.23 -32.43
N SER A 6 13.92 -26.46 -32.57
CA SER A 6 12.90 -26.98 -31.66
C SER A 6 13.38 -27.10 -30.21
N LEU A 7 14.65 -27.48 -29.98
CA LEU A 7 15.24 -27.56 -28.64
C LEU A 7 15.42 -26.18 -28.01
N ILE A 8 15.84 -25.19 -28.79
CA ILE A 8 15.99 -23.81 -28.32
C ILE A 8 14.63 -23.21 -27.94
N VAL A 9 13.62 -23.39 -28.80
CA VAL A 9 12.25 -22.91 -28.54
C VAL A 9 11.65 -23.58 -27.30
N PHE A 10 11.85 -24.89 -27.14
CA PHE A 10 11.39 -25.61 -25.96
C PHE A 10 12.08 -25.13 -24.67
N GLY A 11 13.40 -24.92 -24.71
CA GLY A 11 14.16 -24.39 -23.58
C GLY A 11 13.74 -22.96 -23.21
N LEU A 12 13.48 -22.10 -24.20
CA LEU A 12 13.01 -20.73 -23.98
C LEU A 12 11.61 -20.73 -23.34
N SER A 13 10.72 -21.61 -23.81
CA SER A 13 9.38 -21.76 -23.27
C SER A 13 9.40 -22.28 -21.82
N LEU A 14 10.31 -23.20 -21.49
CA LEU A 14 10.46 -23.74 -20.14
C LEU A 14 11.01 -22.70 -19.15
N MET A 15 11.97 -21.86 -19.59
CA MET A 15 12.47 -20.72 -18.80
C MET A 15 11.39 -19.67 -18.54
N SER A 16 10.48 -19.44 -19.49
CA SER A 16 9.38 -18.48 -19.32
C SER A 16 8.35 -18.91 -18.26
N MET A 17 8.12 -20.23 -18.09
CA MET A 17 7.23 -20.77 -17.05
C MET A 17 7.84 -20.65 -15.64
N LEU A 18 9.17 -20.69 -15.52
CA LEU A 18 9.87 -20.54 -14.23
C LEU A 18 9.89 -19.09 -13.70
N VAL A 19 9.56 -18.10 -14.55
CA VAL A 19 9.45 -16.68 -14.20
C VAL A 19 8.04 -16.32 -13.69
N SER A 20 7.13 -17.28 -13.60
CA SER A 20 5.75 -17.02 -13.23
C SER A 20 5.47 -17.29 -11.75
N ALA A 21 5.76 -16.29 -10.90
CA ALA A 21 4.96 -15.86 -9.74
C ALA A 21 5.82 -14.97 -8.81
N ALA A 22 6.22 -13.79 -9.28
CA ALA A 22 6.45 -12.70 -8.34
C ALA A 22 5.06 -12.32 -7.80
N TYR A 23 4.65 -12.93 -6.68
CA TYR A 23 3.50 -12.45 -5.92
C TYR A 23 3.81 -10.99 -5.57
N ALA A 24 3.10 -10.05 -6.20
CA ALA A 24 3.17 -8.66 -5.78
C ALA A 24 2.67 -8.61 -4.34
N GLU A 25 3.59 -8.42 -3.40
CA GLU A 25 3.28 -8.26 -1.99
C GLU A 25 2.30 -7.09 -1.85
N ARG A 26 1.09 -7.37 -1.37
CA ARG A 26 0.10 -6.33 -1.12
C ARG A 26 0.57 -5.48 0.06
N ARG A 27 0.73 -4.19 -0.18
CA ARG A 27 1.22 -3.22 0.81
C ARG A 27 0.08 -2.27 1.16
N LEU A 28 -0.31 -2.24 2.43
CA LEU A 28 -1.38 -1.37 2.94
C LEU A 28 -0.81 -0.48 4.05
N ALA A 29 -1.19 0.80 4.04
CA ALA A 29 -0.80 1.76 5.07
C ALA A 29 -2.03 2.51 5.59
N LEU A 30 -2.05 2.77 6.90
CA LEU A 30 -3.00 3.68 7.55
C LEU A 30 -2.24 4.91 8.07
N VAL A 31 -2.64 6.10 7.62
CA VAL A 31 -2.05 7.37 8.04
C VAL A 31 -3.12 8.23 8.71
N VAL A 32 -2.89 8.63 9.96
CA VAL A 32 -3.83 9.48 10.72
C VAL A 32 -3.12 10.74 11.17
N GLY A 33 -3.70 11.90 10.84
CA GLY A 33 -3.20 13.20 11.25
C GLY A 33 -4.24 13.98 12.05
N ASN A 34 -4.04 14.12 13.36
CA ASN A 34 -4.91 14.90 14.23
C ASN A 34 -4.23 16.21 14.67
N SER A 35 -4.88 17.32 14.37
CA SER A 35 -4.45 18.69 14.62
C SER A 35 -5.46 19.51 15.42
N ALA A 36 -6.77 19.33 15.20
CA ALA A 36 -7.83 20.14 15.77
C ALA A 36 -8.45 19.52 17.04
N TYR A 37 -7.65 19.39 18.10
CA TYR A 37 -8.11 18.84 19.38
C TYR A 37 -9.08 19.78 20.12
N GLU A 38 -10.17 19.23 20.67
CA GLU A 38 -11.20 20.02 21.37
C GLU A 38 -10.72 20.54 22.75
N HIS A 39 -9.74 19.88 23.38
CA HIS A 39 -9.27 20.19 24.74
C HIS A 39 -7.77 20.52 24.83
N ALA A 40 -7.12 20.77 23.69
CA ALA A 40 -5.71 21.12 23.63
C ALA A 40 -5.46 22.15 22.53
N ALA A 41 -4.32 22.83 22.58
CA ALA A 41 -3.91 23.75 21.52
C ALA A 41 -3.76 22.99 20.18
N PRO A 42 -4.28 23.53 19.07
CA PRO A 42 -4.16 22.87 17.78
C PRO A 42 -2.71 22.68 17.34
N LEU A 43 -2.42 21.54 16.72
CA LEU A 43 -1.10 21.25 16.17
C LEU A 43 -1.01 21.80 14.73
N LYS A 44 0.01 22.61 14.47
CA LYS A 44 0.12 23.37 13.22
C LYS A 44 0.42 22.52 11.98
N ASN A 45 1.13 21.40 12.15
CA ASN A 45 1.74 20.68 11.02
C ASN A 45 1.15 19.30 10.76
N THR A 46 0.33 18.75 11.67
CA THR A 46 -0.06 17.33 11.59
C THR A 46 -0.79 16.97 10.30
N THR A 47 -1.63 17.87 9.77
CA THR A 47 -2.29 17.66 8.47
C THR A 47 -1.27 17.56 7.34
N ASN A 48 -0.32 18.50 7.27
CA ASN A 48 0.70 18.52 6.23
C ASN A 48 1.61 17.28 6.31
N ASP A 49 1.98 16.88 7.53
CA ASP A 49 2.81 15.70 7.78
C ASP A 49 2.08 14.41 7.34
N ALA A 50 0.80 14.28 7.68
CA ALA A 50 -0.02 13.14 7.26
C ALA A 50 -0.20 13.07 5.74
N GLU A 51 -0.38 14.21 5.06
CA GLU A 51 -0.41 14.27 3.60
C GLU A 51 0.93 13.83 2.97
N ALA A 52 2.04 14.33 3.51
CA ALA A 52 3.38 14.01 3.00
C ALA A 52 3.69 12.51 3.17
N VAL A 53 3.38 11.93 4.32
CA VAL A 53 3.59 10.50 4.60
C VAL A 53 2.67 9.63 3.75
N ALA A 54 1.40 9.99 3.60
CA ALA A 54 0.48 9.28 2.72
C ALA A 54 0.96 9.28 1.26
N ALA A 55 1.41 10.44 0.76
CA ALA A 55 1.97 10.56 -0.58
C ALA A 55 3.24 9.72 -0.76
N LEU A 56 4.11 9.66 0.26
CA LEU A 56 5.29 8.80 0.25
C LEU A 56 4.92 7.32 0.16
N PHE A 57 4.00 6.84 0.99
CA PHE A 57 3.56 5.44 0.94
C PHE A 57 2.92 5.08 -0.40
N ALA A 58 2.07 5.94 -0.94
CA ALA A 58 1.49 5.74 -2.26
C ALA A 58 2.56 5.61 -3.37
N ARG A 59 3.61 6.44 -3.33
CA ARG A 59 4.75 6.35 -4.26
C ARG A 59 5.56 5.05 -4.11
N LEU A 60 5.56 4.45 -2.92
CA LEU A 60 6.20 3.17 -2.63
C LEU A 60 5.31 1.95 -2.96
N GLY A 61 4.15 2.18 -3.57
CA GLY A 61 3.22 1.14 -3.99
C GLY A 61 2.29 0.63 -2.90
N PHE A 62 2.11 1.39 -1.82
CA PHE A 62 1.10 1.08 -0.82
C PHE A 62 -0.28 1.56 -1.26
N GLU A 63 -1.31 0.76 -0.99
CA GLU A 63 -2.67 1.23 -0.82
C GLU A 63 -2.75 2.03 0.50
N VAL A 64 -3.29 3.25 0.47
CA VAL A 64 -3.26 4.14 1.64
C VAL A 64 -4.67 4.50 2.08
N LEU A 65 -4.99 4.15 3.33
CA LEU A 65 -6.10 4.73 4.08
C LEU A 65 -5.59 5.94 4.85
N LYS A 66 -6.27 7.08 4.72
CA LYS A 66 -5.88 8.32 5.39
C LYS A 66 -7.07 8.96 6.09
N GLY A 67 -6.86 9.45 7.30
CA GLY A 67 -7.85 10.26 8.03
C GLY A 67 -7.22 11.49 8.68
N ILE A 68 -7.92 12.61 8.63
CA ILE A 68 -7.52 13.88 9.25
C ILE A 68 -8.57 14.27 10.29
N ASP A 69 -8.10 14.69 11.47
CA ASP A 69 -8.95 15.19 12.56
C ASP A 69 -10.12 14.25 12.89
N LEU A 70 -9.83 12.95 12.97
CA LEU A 70 -10.83 11.92 13.21
C LEU A 70 -11.34 11.99 14.66
N LYS A 71 -12.66 11.92 14.83
CA LYS A 71 -13.29 11.66 16.13
C LYS A 71 -13.24 10.17 16.46
N ASP A 72 -13.44 9.81 17.73
CA ASP A 72 -13.33 8.43 18.23
C ASP A 72 -14.05 7.39 17.37
N ARG A 73 -15.30 7.67 16.97
CA ARG A 73 -16.09 6.76 16.12
C ARG A 73 -15.48 6.58 14.73
N GLU A 74 -14.96 7.65 14.15
CA GLU A 74 -14.38 7.64 12.81
C GLU A 74 -13.02 6.95 12.81
N PHE A 75 -12.23 7.15 13.88
CA PHE A 75 -11.00 6.43 14.12
C PHE A 75 -11.25 4.92 14.25
N GLY A 76 -12.25 4.51 15.04
CA GLY A 76 -12.63 3.10 15.14
C GLY A 76 -13.03 2.50 13.78
N ARG A 77 -13.78 3.26 12.97
CA ARG A 77 -14.20 2.82 11.62
C ARG A 77 -13.01 2.63 10.68
N ILE A 78 -12.08 3.58 10.62
CA ILE A 78 -10.94 3.49 9.70
C ILE A 78 -9.94 2.39 10.11
N VAL A 79 -9.80 2.13 11.41
CA VAL A 79 -9.01 1.00 11.92
C VAL A 79 -9.67 -0.33 11.54
N GLY A 80 -11.00 -0.44 11.70
CA GLY A 80 -11.73 -1.63 11.26
C GLY A 80 -11.58 -1.89 9.76
N GLU A 81 -11.72 -0.84 8.94
CA GLU A 81 -11.51 -0.90 7.49
C GLU A 81 -10.06 -1.30 7.13
N PHE A 82 -9.07 -0.81 7.88
CA PHE A 82 -7.68 -1.21 7.70
C PHE A 82 -7.46 -2.69 8.04
N SER A 83 -8.03 -3.18 9.15
CA SER A 83 -7.95 -4.58 9.56
C SER A 83 -8.62 -5.53 8.55
N GLU A 84 -9.83 -5.19 8.08
CA GLU A 84 -10.55 -5.97 7.05
C GLU A 84 -9.76 -6.05 5.73
N ARG A 85 -8.98 -5.01 5.42
CA ARG A 85 -8.10 -4.98 4.25
C ARG A 85 -6.74 -5.61 4.53
N LEU A 86 -6.39 -5.98 5.75
CA LEU A 86 -5.10 -6.60 6.05
C LEU A 86 -5.19 -8.14 5.96
N ASP A 87 -6.35 -8.69 6.31
CA ASP A 87 -6.70 -10.12 6.18
C ASP A 87 -6.88 -10.57 4.72
#